data_AF-A0A1H1FS44-F1
#
_entry.id   AF-A0A1H1FS44-F1
#
_cell.length_a   1.000
_cell.length_b   1.000
_cell.length_c   1.000
_cell.angle_alpha   90.00
_cell.angle_beta   90.00
_cell.angle_gamma   90.00
#
_symmetry.space_group_name_H-M   'P 1'
#
loop_
_entity.id
_entity.type
_entity.pdbx_description
1 polymer ?
#
loop_
_entity_poly.entity_id
_entity_poly.type
_entity_poly.pdbx_seq_one_letter_code
_entity_poly.pdbx_strand_id
1 'polypeptide(L)'
;MDIANPKDAAATDVCSLLSARAATELGLSPEGERKSSLIDESDPDSCYWQDPGDRATKSRFRVFEGRSIQSYYENPGEFQDFKKLTISGYPAARANKGDPVSAGSCNVYLATQQNQLVATSAHVSVEDTGKVDPCAKAKKALKLSVSSWPAAE
;
A
#
# COMPACT_ATOMS: atom_id res chain seq x y z
N MET A 1 7.06 17.28 -8.43
CA MET A 1 8.18 16.36 -8.12
C MET A 1 8.29 15.41 -9.29
N ASP A 2 9.45 15.31 -9.92
CA ASP A 2 9.63 14.42 -11.07
C ASP A 2 9.94 12.99 -10.63
N ILE A 3 9.23 12.03 -11.22
CA ILE A 3 9.42 10.59 -10.99
C ILE A 3 10.09 10.04 -12.24
N ALA A 4 11.33 9.53 -12.09
CA ALA A 4 12.17 9.18 -13.24
C ALA A 4 11.58 8.09 -14.15
N ASN A 5 10.82 7.15 -13.59
CA ASN A 5 10.19 6.06 -14.33
C ASN A 5 8.72 5.97 -13.94
N PRO A 6 7.85 6.90 -14.39
CA PRO A 6 6.48 6.95 -13.92
C PRO A 6 5.73 5.66 -14.26
N LYS A 7 4.82 5.26 -13.37
CA LYS A 7 3.97 4.07 -13.51
C LYS A 7 2.52 4.50 -13.54
N ASP A 8 1.72 3.76 -14.29
CA ASP A 8 0.27 3.86 -14.24
C ASP A 8 -0.32 2.60 -13.59
N ALA A 9 -0.53 2.69 -12.28
CA ALA A 9 -1.14 1.61 -11.51
C ALA A 9 -2.65 1.50 -11.76
N ALA A 10 -3.30 2.54 -12.30
CA ALA A 10 -4.73 2.52 -12.63
C ALA A 10 -5.01 1.81 -13.97
N ALA A 11 -4.00 1.73 -14.86
CA ALA A 11 -4.09 1.00 -16.13
C ALA A 11 -4.20 -0.53 -15.97
N THR A 12 -4.23 -1.06 -14.74
CA THR A 12 -4.42 -2.48 -14.48
C THR A 12 -5.40 -2.72 -13.32
N ASP A 13 -5.89 -3.94 -13.22
CA ASP A 13 -6.76 -4.36 -12.12
C ASP A 13 -6.02 -4.21 -10.78
N VAL A 14 -6.68 -3.67 -9.75
CA VAL A 14 -6.08 -3.44 -8.42
C VAL A 14 -5.56 -4.73 -7.77
N CYS A 15 -6.19 -5.88 -8.05
CA CYS A 15 -5.73 -7.20 -7.63
C CYS A 15 -4.62 -7.79 -8.52
N SER A 16 -4.29 -7.16 -9.65
CA SER A 16 -3.10 -7.49 -10.43
C SER A 16 -1.87 -6.72 -9.97
N LEU A 17 -2.03 -5.70 -9.11
CA LEU A 17 -0.90 -4.92 -8.60
C LEU A 17 0.06 -5.76 -7.76
N LEU A 18 -0.42 -6.77 -7.03
CA LEU A 18 0.43 -7.74 -6.33
C LEU A 18 0.26 -9.11 -7.01
N SER A 19 1.29 -9.54 -7.72
CA SER A 19 1.28 -10.84 -8.39
C SER A 19 1.11 -12.00 -7.40
N ALA A 20 0.56 -13.13 -7.86
CA ALA A 20 0.42 -14.35 -7.05
C ALA A 20 1.73 -14.76 -6.38
N ARG A 21 2.85 -14.73 -7.13
CA ARG A 21 4.18 -15.03 -6.59
C ARG A 21 4.58 -14.07 -5.46
N ALA A 22 4.36 -12.76 -5.64
CA ALA A 22 4.67 -11.77 -4.63
C ALA A 22 3.79 -11.93 -3.38
N ALA A 23 2.50 -12.23 -3.55
CA ALA A 23 1.58 -12.50 -2.45
C ALA A 23 2.02 -13.74 -1.64
N THR A 24 2.39 -14.84 -2.31
CA THR A 24 2.94 -16.03 -1.65
C THR A 24 4.26 -15.74 -0.93
N GLU A 25 5.14 -14.91 -1.48
CA GLU A 25 6.38 -14.49 -0.81
C GLU A 25 6.15 -13.63 0.45
N LEU A 26 4.95 -13.07 0.59
CA LEU A 26 4.50 -12.36 1.79
C LEU A 26 3.77 -13.27 2.78
N GLY A 27 3.58 -14.56 2.45
CA GLY A 27 2.79 -15.51 3.24
C GLY A 27 1.28 -15.37 3.06
N LEU A 28 0.84 -14.67 2.00
CA LEU A 28 -0.58 -14.43 1.74
C LEU A 28 -1.10 -15.36 0.65
N SER A 29 -2.42 -15.48 0.58
CA SER A 29 -3.11 -16.17 -0.50
C SER A 29 -2.69 -15.57 -1.86
N PRO A 30 -2.44 -16.40 -2.90
CA PRO A 30 -1.96 -15.92 -4.19
C PRO A 30 -2.96 -15.04 -4.91
N GLU A 31 -4.26 -15.30 -4.72
CA GLU A 31 -5.34 -14.53 -5.32
C GLU A 31 -5.84 -13.48 -4.32
N GLY A 32 -6.00 -12.26 -4.83
CA GLY A 32 -6.56 -11.15 -4.08
C GLY A 32 -8.07 -11.05 -4.24
N GLU A 33 -8.75 -10.61 -3.21
CA GLU A 33 -10.19 -10.37 -3.21
C GLU A 33 -10.46 -8.87 -3.42
N ARG A 34 -11.07 -8.52 -4.56
CA ARG A 34 -11.52 -7.17 -4.83
C ARG A 34 -12.74 -6.83 -3.97
N LYS A 35 -12.75 -5.65 -3.36
CA LYS A 35 -13.89 -5.09 -2.64
C LYS A 35 -14.10 -3.64 -3.05
N SER A 36 -15.32 -3.33 -3.44
CA SER A 36 -15.75 -1.96 -3.64
C SER A 36 -15.84 -1.22 -2.32
N SER A 37 -15.69 0.10 -2.37
CA SER A 37 -15.97 0.94 -1.22
C SER A 37 -17.48 0.95 -0.96
N LEU A 38 -17.88 0.64 0.28
CA LEU A 38 -19.28 0.68 0.70
C LEU A 38 -19.70 2.05 1.26
N ILE A 39 -18.75 2.98 1.43
CA ILE A 39 -18.96 4.27 2.10
C ILE A 39 -19.20 5.39 1.08
N ASP A 40 -18.46 5.38 -0.02
CA ASP A 40 -18.55 6.35 -1.12
C ASP A 40 -18.23 5.61 -2.42
N GLU A 41 -19.16 5.65 -3.38
CA GLU A 41 -19.00 5.00 -4.70
C GLU A 41 -17.87 5.63 -5.52
N SER A 42 -17.47 6.86 -5.20
CA SER A 42 -16.33 7.56 -5.81
C SER A 42 -14.98 7.09 -5.25
N ASP A 43 -15.02 6.35 -4.13
CA ASP A 43 -13.82 5.87 -3.45
C ASP A 43 -13.31 4.61 -4.16
N PRO A 44 -12.02 4.55 -4.54
CA PRO A 44 -11.55 3.49 -5.41
C PRO A 44 -11.64 2.11 -4.76
N ASP A 45 -11.86 1.10 -5.60
CA ASP A 45 -11.81 -0.30 -5.22
C ASP A 45 -10.51 -0.62 -4.48
N SER A 46 -10.58 -1.63 -3.64
CA SER A 46 -9.41 -2.18 -2.96
C SER A 46 -9.27 -3.65 -3.28
N CYS A 47 -8.03 -4.12 -3.37
CA CYS A 47 -7.77 -5.55 -3.32
C CYS A 47 -7.19 -5.95 -1.97
N TYR A 48 -7.58 -7.13 -1.48
CA TYR A 48 -7.10 -7.71 -0.24
C TYR A 48 -6.48 -9.09 -0.48
N TRP A 49 -5.25 -9.27 -0.01
CA TRP A 49 -4.61 -10.58 0.09
C TRP A 49 -4.50 -10.93 1.57
N GLN A 50 -5.00 -12.10 1.95
CA GLN A 50 -5.10 -12.54 3.34
C GLN A 50 -4.26 -13.80 3.54
N ASP A 51 -3.67 -13.95 4.72
CA ASP A 51 -3.09 -15.21 5.14
C ASP A 51 -4.21 -16.28 5.22
N PRO A 52 -4.00 -17.49 4.64
CA PRO A 52 -5.03 -18.53 4.60
C PRO A 52 -5.32 -19.15 5.98
N GLY A 53 -4.38 -19.10 6.92
CA GLY A 53 -4.53 -19.56 8.30
C GLY A 53 -5.00 -18.46 9.27
N ASP A 54 -4.73 -17.19 8.96
CA ASP A 54 -5.17 -16.04 9.75
C ASP A 54 -5.61 -14.84 8.90
N ARG A 55 -6.93 -14.65 8.76
CA ARG A 55 -7.48 -13.53 7.96
C ARG A 55 -7.20 -12.14 8.55
N ALA A 56 -6.77 -12.03 9.81
CA ALA A 56 -6.35 -10.75 10.39
C ALA A 56 -5.04 -10.27 9.76
N THR A 57 -4.14 -11.20 9.44
CA THR A 57 -2.90 -10.94 8.69
C THR A 57 -3.23 -10.76 7.21
N LYS A 58 -3.05 -9.54 6.70
CA LYS A 58 -3.43 -9.20 5.31
C LYS A 58 -2.67 -8.01 4.77
N SER A 59 -2.61 -7.93 3.44
CA SER A 59 -2.24 -6.71 2.72
C SER A 59 -3.42 -6.21 1.90
N ARG A 60 -3.52 -4.88 1.81
CA ARG A 60 -4.53 -4.19 1.00
C ARG A 60 -3.83 -3.22 0.06
N PHE A 61 -4.28 -3.16 -1.20
CA PHE A 61 -3.85 -2.16 -2.16
C PHE A 61 -5.05 -1.35 -2.64
N ARG A 62 -4.83 -0.05 -2.89
CA ARG A 62 -5.78 0.87 -3.48
C ARG A 62 -5.02 1.89 -4.33
N VAL A 63 -5.56 2.24 -5.49
CA VAL A 63 -5.01 3.27 -6.37
C VAL A 63 -5.86 4.53 -6.23
N PHE A 64 -5.22 5.67 -6.01
CA PHE A 64 -5.87 6.98 -5.99
C PHE A 64 -5.35 7.82 -7.15
N GLU A 65 -6.25 8.15 -8.07
CA GLU A 65 -6.00 9.15 -9.11
C GLU A 65 -6.28 10.56 -8.57
N GLY A 66 -5.64 11.57 -9.16
CA GLY A 66 -5.76 12.97 -8.75
C GLY A 66 -5.12 13.31 -7.39
N ARG A 67 -4.41 12.37 -6.75
CA ARG A 67 -3.71 12.60 -5.47
C ARG A 67 -2.21 12.61 -5.66
N SER A 68 -1.55 13.59 -5.06
CA SER A 68 -0.09 13.71 -5.05
C SER A 68 0.49 13.32 -3.70
N ILE A 69 1.68 12.72 -3.67
CA ILE A 69 2.41 12.45 -2.41
C ILE A 69 2.74 13.73 -1.63
N GLN A 70 2.76 14.86 -2.33
CA GLN A 70 3.05 16.16 -1.75
C GLN A 70 2.08 16.53 -0.62
N SER A 71 0.80 16.10 -0.71
CA SER A 71 -0.19 16.36 0.35
C SER A 71 0.21 15.77 1.71
N TYR A 72 0.91 14.62 1.71
CA TYR A 72 1.46 14.01 2.91
C TYR A 72 2.73 14.73 3.39
N TYR A 73 3.56 15.19 2.45
CA TYR A 73 4.83 15.84 2.75
C TYR A 73 4.66 17.25 3.33
N GLU A 74 3.58 17.94 2.96
CA GLU A 74 3.23 19.28 3.44
C GLU A 74 2.50 19.26 4.78
N ASN A 75 1.84 18.14 5.11
CA ASN A 75 1.04 18.01 6.33
C ASN A 75 1.54 16.85 7.24
N PRO A 76 2.85 16.75 7.56
CA PRO A 76 3.36 15.65 8.38
C PRO A 76 2.77 15.65 9.80
N GLY A 77 2.40 16.83 10.33
CA GLY A 77 1.81 16.98 11.66
C GLY A 77 0.41 16.38 11.83
N GLU A 78 -0.25 16.00 10.73
CA GLU A 78 -1.52 15.27 10.80
C GLU A 78 -1.36 13.80 11.20
N PHE A 79 -0.14 13.28 11.23
CA PHE A 79 0.15 11.88 11.46
C PHE A 79 1.04 11.74 12.70
N GLN A 80 0.66 10.87 13.63
CA GLN A 80 1.49 10.53 14.77
C GLN A 80 2.77 9.81 14.33
N ASP A 81 2.68 9.04 13.25
CA ASP A 81 3.80 8.35 12.64
C ASP A 81 3.92 8.74 11.17
N PHE A 82 4.82 9.69 10.88
CA PHE A 82 5.16 10.11 9.54
C PHE A 82 6.64 9.89 9.22
N LYS A 83 6.92 9.36 8.03
CA LYS A 83 8.28 9.29 7.50
C LYS A 83 8.28 9.35 5.98
N LYS A 84 9.09 10.24 5.41
CA LYS A 84 9.41 10.21 3.97
C LYS A 84 10.26 8.97 3.67
N LEU A 85 9.92 8.27 2.60
CA LEU A 85 10.55 7.03 2.17
C LEU A 85 10.87 7.09 0.68
N THR A 86 11.72 6.15 0.26
CA THR A 86 11.90 5.81 -1.14
C THR A 86 11.78 4.30 -1.27
N ILE A 87 10.93 3.82 -2.17
CA ILE A 87 10.71 2.38 -2.41
C ILE A 87 10.95 2.12 -3.89
N SER A 88 11.96 1.30 -4.19
CA SER A 88 12.37 0.97 -5.57
C SER A 88 12.58 2.21 -6.46
N GLY A 89 13.09 3.31 -5.89
CA GLY A 89 13.31 4.57 -6.60
C GLY A 89 12.12 5.53 -6.65
N TYR A 90 10.94 5.11 -6.18
CA TYR A 90 9.73 5.94 -6.15
C TYR A 90 9.60 6.70 -4.82
N PRO A 91 9.18 7.97 -4.84
CA PRO A 91 8.83 8.72 -3.63
C PRO A 91 7.69 8.04 -2.88
N ALA A 92 7.84 7.91 -1.56
CA ALA A 92 6.82 7.30 -0.72
C ALA A 92 6.73 7.99 0.65
N ALA A 93 5.65 7.70 1.37
CA ALA A 93 5.42 8.14 2.74
C ALA A 93 4.86 7.00 3.57
N ARG A 94 5.45 6.75 4.73
CA ARG A 94 4.72 6.13 5.85
C ARG A 94 3.94 7.24 6.52
N ALA A 95 2.64 7.07 6.69
CA ALA A 95 1.77 8.08 7.30
C ALA A 95 0.61 7.39 8.04
N ASN A 96 0.69 7.36 9.37
CA ASN A 96 -0.28 6.70 10.24
C ASN A 96 -0.77 7.65 11.34
N LYS A 97 -2.05 7.54 11.70
CA LYS A 97 -2.67 8.34 12.77
C LYS A 97 -2.29 7.86 14.18
N GLY A 98 -1.67 6.68 14.30
CA GLY A 98 -1.19 6.09 15.55
C GLY A 98 0.13 5.36 15.36
N ASP A 99 0.70 4.82 16.44
CA ASP A 99 1.88 3.96 16.38
C ASP A 99 1.56 2.63 15.65
N PRO A 100 2.21 2.33 14.50
CA PRO A 100 1.86 1.16 13.69
C PRO A 100 2.02 -0.18 14.41
N VAL A 101 3.05 -0.31 15.25
CA VAL A 101 3.37 -1.55 15.95
C VAL A 101 2.30 -1.86 16.99
N SER A 102 1.93 -0.86 17.79
CA SER A 102 0.87 -0.96 18.80
C SER A 102 -0.53 -1.13 18.16
N ALA A 103 -0.76 -0.55 16.99
CA ALA A 103 -2.02 -0.68 16.25
C ALA A 103 -2.11 -1.96 15.41
N GLY A 104 -1.03 -2.72 15.25
CA GLY A 104 -0.98 -3.93 14.42
C GLY A 104 -1.21 -3.67 12.93
N SER A 105 -1.07 -2.42 12.47
CA SER A 105 -1.26 -2.07 11.07
C SER A 105 -0.44 -0.87 10.63
N CYS A 106 -0.07 -0.83 9.35
CA CYS A 106 0.72 0.26 8.78
C CYS A 106 0.27 0.61 7.37
N ASN A 107 0.10 1.91 7.13
CA ASN A 107 -0.19 2.49 5.83
C ASN A 107 1.07 3.11 5.24
N VAL A 108 1.31 2.80 3.96
CA VAL A 108 2.38 3.38 3.16
C VAL A 108 1.79 3.83 1.83
N TYR A 109 2.14 5.04 1.40
CA TYR A 109 1.69 5.67 0.17
C TYR A 109 2.87 5.81 -0.76
N LEU A 110 2.74 5.38 -2.01
CA LEU A 110 3.80 5.43 -3.01
C LEU A 110 3.32 6.23 -4.22
N ALA A 111 4.10 7.23 -4.61
CA ALA A 111 3.85 8.01 -5.81
C ALA A 111 4.29 7.24 -7.04
N THR A 112 3.36 6.95 -7.94
CA THR A 112 3.64 6.27 -9.21
C THR A 112 3.86 7.26 -10.33
N GLN A 113 3.12 8.36 -10.32
CA GLN A 113 3.24 9.51 -11.21
C GLN A 113 2.77 10.78 -10.46
N GLN A 114 2.87 11.97 -11.07
CA GLN A 114 2.67 13.26 -10.37
C GLN A 114 1.33 13.34 -9.59
N ASN A 115 0.26 12.78 -10.17
CA ASN A 115 -1.10 12.82 -9.64
C ASN A 115 -1.70 11.42 -9.42
N GLN A 116 -0.87 10.42 -9.10
CA GLN A 116 -1.36 9.09 -8.73
C GLN A 116 -0.58 8.53 -7.55
N LEU A 117 -1.32 7.94 -6.61
CA LEU A 117 -0.78 7.25 -5.45
C LEU A 117 -1.29 5.83 -5.39
N VAL A 118 -0.40 4.89 -5.05
CA VAL A 118 -0.80 3.58 -4.54
C VAL A 118 -0.70 3.60 -3.03
N ALA A 119 -1.83 3.39 -2.36
CA ALA A 119 -1.88 3.16 -0.93
C ALA A 119 -1.80 1.65 -0.67
N THR A 120 -0.87 1.24 0.20
CA THR A 120 -0.85 -0.09 0.76
C THR A 120 -1.10 -0.03 2.26
N SER A 121 -1.87 -1.00 2.77
CA SER A 121 -1.99 -1.26 4.19
C SER A 121 -1.52 -2.69 4.45
N ALA A 122 -0.73 -2.90 5.48
CA ALA A 122 -0.45 -4.24 6.00
C ALA A 122 -0.98 -4.35 7.43
N HIS A 123 -1.60 -5.48 7.73
CA HIS A 123 -2.09 -5.84 9.06
C HIS A 123 -1.39 -7.11 9.51
N VAL A 124 -1.14 -7.21 10.81
CA VAL A 124 -0.67 -8.43 11.48
C VAL A 124 -1.79 -8.99 12.35
N SER A 125 -1.62 -10.24 12.77
CA SER A 125 -2.53 -10.90 13.71
C SER A 125 -2.62 -10.13 15.03
N VAL A 126 -3.68 -10.41 15.79
CA VAL A 126 -3.83 -9.89 17.16
C VAL A 126 -2.67 -10.38 18.05
N GLU A 127 -2.20 -11.61 17.84
CA GLU A 127 -1.10 -12.21 18.60
C GLU A 127 0.25 -11.55 18.32
N ASP A 128 0.44 -11.02 17.11
CA ASP A 128 1.65 -10.34 16.64
C ASP A 128 1.61 -8.82 16.86
N THR A 129 0.45 -8.28 17.26
CA THR A 129 0.30 -6.86 17.57
C THR A 129 1.20 -6.49 18.75
N GLY A 130 1.96 -5.40 18.60
CA GLY A 130 3.00 -5.01 19.56
C GLY A 130 4.33 -5.77 19.43
N LYS A 131 4.42 -6.80 18.57
CA LYS A 131 5.61 -7.67 18.45
C LYS A 131 6.25 -7.64 17.06
N VAL A 132 5.45 -7.55 16.01
CA VAL A 132 5.88 -7.54 14.61
C VAL A 132 5.68 -6.15 14.01
N ASP A 133 6.61 -5.70 13.15
CA ASP A 133 6.48 -4.43 12.42
C ASP A 133 5.60 -4.60 11.16
N PRO A 134 4.34 -4.12 11.14
CA PRO A 134 3.50 -4.15 9.94
C PRO A 134 4.06 -3.27 8.82
N CYS A 135 4.83 -2.21 9.12
CA CYS A 135 5.41 -1.36 8.10
C CYS A 135 6.47 -2.07 7.27
N ALA A 136 7.20 -3.02 7.85
CA ALA A 136 8.12 -3.87 7.11
C ALA A 136 7.39 -4.68 6.03
N LYS A 137 6.22 -5.25 6.38
CA LYS A 137 5.36 -5.99 5.44
C LYS A 137 4.80 -5.07 4.35
N ALA A 138 4.25 -3.92 4.71
CA ALA A 138 3.72 -2.92 3.76
C ALA A 138 4.79 -2.47 2.73
N LYS A 139 5.99 -2.11 3.21
CA LYS A 139 7.11 -1.75 2.32
C LYS A 139 7.55 -2.90 1.42
N LYS A 140 7.61 -4.13 1.96
CA LYS A 140 7.98 -5.32 1.18
C LYS A 140 6.96 -5.57 0.06
N ALA A 141 5.66 -5.44 0.35
CA ALA A 141 4.61 -5.60 -0.65
C ALA A 141 4.79 -4.61 -1.82
N LEU A 142 4.97 -3.31 -1.53
CA LEU A 142 5.23 -2.31 -2.57
C LEU A 142 6.52 -2.57 -3.36
N LYS A 143 7.58 -3.00 -2.68
CA LYS A 143 8.86 -3.30 -3.32
C LYS A 143 8.74 -4.46 -4.32
N LEU A 144 7.95 -5.48 -3.99
CA LEU A 144 7.71 -6.64 -4.85
C LEU A 144 6.75 -6.34 -6.01
N SER A 145 5.89 -5.34 -5.87
CA SER A 145 4.84 -5.03 -6.85
C SER A 145 5.24 -4.00 -7.90
N VAL A 146 5.93 -2.92 -7.49
CA VAL A 146 6.04 -1.70 -8.32
C VAL A 146 6.72 -1.91 -9.67
N SER A 147 7.63 -2.89 -9.77
CA SER A 147 8.29 -3.21 -11.04
C SER A 147 7.35 -3.80 -12.08
N SER A 148 6.29 -4.50 -11.68
CA SER A 148 5.35 -5.15 -12.61
C SER A 148 4.23 -4.22 -13.08
N TRP A 149 4.15 -3.01 -12.55
CA TRP A 149 3.10 -2.07 -12.96
C TRP A 149 3.37 -1.51 -14.36
N PRO A 150 2.32 -1.20 -15.14
CA PRO A 150 2.45 -0.54 -16.43
C PRO A 150 3.23 0.77 -16.33
N ALA A 151 4.02 1.10 -17.36
CA ALA A 151 4.60 2.43 -17.48
C ALA A 151 3.48 3.46 -17.73
N ALA A 152 3.63 4.67 -17.20
CA ALA A 152 2.79 5.79 -17.62
C ALA A 152 3.27 6.30 -18.99
N GLU A 153 2.33 6.73 -19.83
CA GLU A 153 2.62 7.38 -21.13
C GLU A 153 3.12 8.83 -20.96
#